data_AF-G3PQH1-F1
#
_entry.id   AF-G3PQH1-F1
#
_cell.length_a   1.000
_cell.length_b   1.000
_cell.length_c   1.000
_cell.angle_alpha   90.00
_cell.angle_beta   90.00
_cell.angle_gamma   90.00
#
_symmetry.space_group_name_H-M   'P 1'
#
loop_
_entity.id
_entity.type
_entity.pdbx_description
1 polymer ?
#
loop_
_entity_poly.entity_id
_entity_poly.type
_entity_poly.pdbx_seq_one_letter_code
_entity_poly.pdbx_strand_id
1 'polypeptide(L)'
;MAAVCQPRRALVEIPTPQPKIAARMRRSYLEILSARLAPSPLPRGRNPNTKRGPQLDVSIGAVWSGRMEQQCEKMEEHHAPLSKQQLVQLIRSLILVEQSQEPRTLTSDLKYLQEDLQLKKANVFRSIPYSRLGSNRDAHCYRKAYPHLVAFKVSCQEWGQVLLRNKEWESVLEHTLMAWRYT
;
A
#
# COMPACT_ATOMS: atom_id res chain seq x y z
N MET A 1 -35.13 -44.93 42.54
CA MET A 1 -35.51 -45.77 41.39
C MET A 1 -34.85 -45.22 40.13
N ALA A 2 -34.27 -46.11 39.33
CA ALA A 2 -33.23 -45.86 38.33
C ALA A 2 -33.67 -44.99 37.14
N ALA A 3 -32.75 -44.14 36.65
CA ALA A 3 -32.90 -43.47 35.36
C ALA A 3 -32.68 -44.47 34.22
N VAL A 4 -33.69 -44.60 33.36
CA VAL A 4 -33.70 -45.49 32.20
C VAL A 4 -32.82 -44.89 31.10
N CYS A 5 -31.70 -45.54 30.80
CA CYS A 5 -30.88 -45.24 29.62
C CYS A 5 -31.58 -45.74 28.36
N GLN A 6 -31.93 -44.83 27.44
CA GLN A 6 -32.36 -45.22 26.09
C GLN A 6 -31.14 -45.43 25.18
N PRO A 7 -31.01 -46.59 24.50
CA PRO A 7 -29.97 -46.80 23.50
C PRO A 7 -30.36 -46.12 22.18
N ARG A 8 -29.55 -45.15 21.72
CA ARG A 8 -29.68 -44.60 20.37
C ARG A 8 -29.22 -45.63 19.35
N ARG A 9 -30.10 -46.01 18.41
CA ARG A 9 -29.76 -46.84 17.25
C ARG A 9 -28.88 -46.05 16.27
N ALA A 10 -27.72 -46.60 15.92
CA ALA A 10 -26.96 -46.27 14.71
C ALA A 10 -27.77 -46.72 13.47
N LEU A 11 -27.63 -46.22 12.24
CA LEU A 11 -26.45 -45.99 11.41
C LEU A 11 -26.84 -44.94 10.36
N VAL A 12 -26.06 -43.87 10.20
CA VAL A 12 -26.08 -43.10 8.95
C VAL A 12 -24.88 -43.58 8.16
N GLU A 13 -25.12 -44.29 7.06
CA GLU A 13 -24.08 -44.69 6.12
C GLU A 13 -23.31 -43.46 5.67
N ILE A 14 -21.99 -43.48 5.90
CA ILE A 14 -21.09 -42.44 5.40
C ILE A 14 -20.93 -42.69 3.89
N PRO A 15 -21.27 -41.72 3.01
CA PRO A 15 -21.03 -41.85 1.59
C PRO A 15 -19.57 -42.16 1.31
N THR A 16 -19.31 -43.05 0.36
CA THR A 16 -17.96 -43.50 0.00
C THR A 16 -17.03 -42.32 -0.27
N PRO A 17 -15.78 -42.35 0.22
CA PRO A 17 -14.84 -41.25 0.05
C PRO A 17 -14.58 -41.01 -1.44
N GLN A 18 -14.71 -39.76 -1.88
CA GLN A 18 -14.48 -39.40 -3.28
C GLN A 18 -13.05 -39.77 -3.71
N PRO A 19 -12.86 -40.27 -4.94
CA PRO A 19 -11.55 -40.62 -5.45
C PRO A 19 -10.64 -39.39 -5.45
N LYS A 20 -9.44 -39.55 -4.87
CA LYS A 20 -8.43 -38.49 -4.82
C LYS A 20 -8.05 -38.13 -6.25
N ILE A 21 -8.47 -36.96 -6.70
CA ILE A 21 -7.94 -36.34 -7.92
C ILE A 21 -6.43 -36.25 -7.69
N ALA A 22 -5.65 -36.92 -8.55
CA ALA A 22 -4.21 -36.78 -8.56
C ALA A 22 -3.90 -35.30 -8.73
N ALA A 23 -3.52 -34.63 -7.64
CA ALA A 23 -3.19 -33.23 -7.67
C ALA A 23 -2.04 -33.08 -8.67
N ARG A 24 -2.32 -32.43 -9.80
CA ARG A 24 -1.27 -32.01 -10.73
C ARG A 24 -0.26 -31.25 -9.88
N MET A 25 0.95 -31.81 -9.78
CA MET A 25 2.04 -31.27 -8.98
C MET A 25 2.15 -29.78 -9.31
N ARG A 26 1.83 -28.92 -8.35
CA ARG A 26 1.98 -27.47 -8.55
C ARG A 26 3.45 -27.22 -8.84
N ARG A 27 3.72 -26.55 -9.96
CA ARG A 27 5.07 -26.16 -10.37
C ARG A 27 5.79 -25.51 -9.21
N SER A 28 7.05 -25.88 -9.01
CA SER A 28 7.85 -25.31 -7.92
C SER A 28 8.06 -23.82 -8.15
N TYR A 29 8.23 -23.05 -7.08
CA TYR A 29 8.48 -21.60 -7.16
C TYR A 29 9.66 -21.26 -8.10
N LEU A 30 10.71 -22.09 -8.07
CA LEU A 30 11.89 -21.93 -8.93
C LEU A 30 11.56 -22.09 -10.42
N GLU A 31 10.66 -23.01 -10.75
CA GLU A 31 10.19 -23.29 -12.12
C GLU A 31 9.31 -22.16 -12.67
N ILE A 32 8.59 -21.47 -11.78
CA ILE A 32 7.78 -20.29 -12.13
C ILE A 32 8.67 -19.08 -12.39
N LEU A 33 9.75 -18.93 -11.62
CA LEU A 33 10.72 -17.85 -11.83
C LEU A 33 11.52 -18.04 -13.12
N SER A 34 11.96 -19.27 -13.41
CA SER A 34 12.75 -19.55 -14.62
C SER A 34 11.93 -19.38 -15.90
N ALA A 35 10.62 -19.67 -15.88
CA ALA A 35 9.74 -19.48 -17.03
C ALA A 35 9.57 -18.00 -17.45
N ARG A 36 9.86 -17.03 -16.57
CA ARG A 36 9.80 -15.60 -16.88
C ARG A 36 11.09 -15.04 -17.49
N LEU A 37 12.19 -15.79 -17.40
CA LEU A 37 13.52 -15.35 -17.84
C LEU A 37 13.95 -15.95 -19.19
N ALA A 38 13.18 -16.90 -19.73
CA ALA A 38 13.45 -17.48 -21.03
C ALA A 38 12.76 -16.68 -22.15
N PRO A 39 13.46 -16.30 -23.23
CA PRO A 39 12.81 -15.83 -24.45
C PRO A 39 11.97 -16.96 -25.04
N SER A 40 10.68 -16.70 -25.27
CA SER A 40 9.76 -17.64 -25.93
C SER A 40 10.29 -17.99 -27.33
N PRO A 41 10.40 -19.29 -27.70
CA PRO A 41 10.43 -19.64 -29.11
C PRO A 41 9.07 -19.32 -29.74
N LEU A 42 9.08 -18.72 -30.92
CA LEU A 42 7.90 -18.43 -31.73
C LEU A 42 7.12 -19.71 -32.07
N PRO A 43 5.78 -19.74 -31.95
CA PRO A 43 4.99 -20.76 -32.63
C PRO A 43 4.74 -20.35 -34.08
N ARG A 44 5.20 -21.22 -34.98
CA ARG A 44 4.98 -21.20 -36.43
C ARG A 44 3.58 -21.73 -36.75
N GLY A 45 2.74 -20.91 -37.39
CA GLY A 45 1.76 -21.35 -38.41
C GLY A 45 0.27 -21.45 -38.02
N ARG A 46 -0.53 -20.53 -38.62
CA ARG A 46 -1.84 -20.66 -39.32
C ARG A 46 -2.94 -21.52 -38.66
N ASN A 47 -4.22 -21.13 -38.53
CA ASN A 47 -5.07 -20.19 -39.29
C ASN A 47 -6.41 -19.95 -38.50
N PRO A 48 -7.46 -19.27 -39.02
CA PRO A 48 -8.07 -18.11 -38.38
C PRO A 48 -9.48 -18.35 -37.84
N ASN A 49 -9.83 -17.77 -36.69
CA ASN A 49 -11.17 -17.23 -36.51
C ASN A 49 -11.30 -16.31 -35.30
N THR A 50 -12.15 -15.30 -35.49
CA THR A 50 -12.88 -14.52 -34.48
C THR A 50 -12.16 -13.42 -33.69
N LYS A 51 -12.64 -12.20 -33.99
CA LYS A 51 -12.87 -11.04 -33.11
C LYS A 51 -11.65 -10.17 -32.77
N ARG A 52 -11.40 -9.29 -33.74
CA ARG A 52 -10.85 -7.94 -33.64
C ARG A 52 -11.34 -7.25 -32.35
N GLY A 53 -10.43 -7.04 -31.40
CA GLY A 53 -10.55 -6.09 -30.29
C GLY A 53 -9.45 -5.04 -30.45
N PRO A 54 -9.73 -3.73 -30.26
CA PRO A 54 -8.76 -2.69 -30.56
C PRO A 54 -7.62 -2.70 -29.54
N GLN A 55 -6.40 -2.83 -30.03
CA GLN A 55 -5.19 -2.45 -29.32
C GLN A 55 -5.24 -0.93 -29.12
N LEU A 56 -5.65 -0.50 -27.93
CA LEU A 56 -5.44 0.87 -27.50
C LEU A 56 -3.96 0.99 -27.14
N ASP A 57 -3.20 1.50 -28.10
CA ASP A 57 -1.90 2.11 -27.85
C ASP A 57 -2.14 3.35 -26.98
N VAL A 58 -2.07 3.15 -25.67
CA VAL A 58 -2.18 4.21 -24.67
C VAL A 58 -0.81 4.87 -24.57
N SER A 59 -0.45 5.62 -25.60
CA SER A 59 0.59 6.65 -25.54
C SER A 59 0.05 7.87 -24.79
N ILE A 60 -0.23 7.71 -23.49
CA ILE A 60 -0.65 8.82 -22.60
C ILE A 60 0.54 9.64 -22.09
N GLY A 61 1.79 9.19 -22.29
CA GLY A 61 2.98 9.92 -21.87
C GLY A 61 3.41 11.08 -22.79
N ALA A 62 3.14 10.98 -24.10
CA ALA A 62 3.68 11.95 -25.07
C ALA A 62 2.80 13.19 -25.28
N VAL A 63 1.48 13.07 -25.08
CA VAL A 63 0.53 14.15 -25.40
C VAL A 63 0.59 15.30 -24.38
N TRP A 64 0.99 15.02 -23.14
CA TRP A 64 1.09 16.05 -22.10
C TRP A 64 2.48 16.70 -22.06
N SER A 65 3.53 16.00 -22.50
CA SER A 65 4.89 16.55 -22.59
C SER A 65 5.03 17.58 -23.73
N GLY A 66 4.52 17.25 -24.92
CA GLY A 66 4.70 18.11 -26.11
C GLY A 66 3.96 19.45 -26.03
N ARG A 67 2.83 19.53 -25.29
CA ARG A 67 2.11 20.80 -25.09
C ARG A 67 2.80 21.71 -24.07
N MET A 68 3.50 21.15 -23.10
CA MET A 68 4.26 21.94 -22.11
C MET A 68 5.59 22.44 -22.66
N GLU A 69 6.29 21.66 -23.48
CA GLU A 69 7.56 22.09 -24.10
C GLU A 69 7.34 23.25 -25.09
N GLN A 70 6.28 23.21 -25.92
CA GLN A 70 5.96 24.30 -26.84
C GLN A 70 5.50 25.60 -26.13
N GLN A 71 4.99 25.49 -24.89
CA GLN A 71 4.66 26.65 -24.08
C GLN A 71 5.89 27.19 -23.32
N CYS A 72 6.90 26.36 -23.09
CA CYS A 72 8.17 26.75 -22.47
C CYS A 72 9.05 27.55 -23.43
N GLU A 73 9.18 27.12 -24.69
CA GLU A 73 9.98 27.82 -25.71
C GLU A 73 9.43 29.24 -25.99
N LYS A 74 8.12 29.44 -25.94
CA LYS A 74 7.49 30.75 -26.18
C LYS A 74 7.66 31.73 -25.01
N MET A 75 7.98 31.26 -23.81
CA MET A 75 8.23 32.13 -22.65
C MET A 75 9.68 32.61 -22.57
N GLU A 76 10.61 31.86 -23.17
CA GLU A 76 12.05 32.10 -23.00
C GLU A 76 12.55 33.37 -23.70
N GLU A 77 11.91 33.81 -24.78
CA GLU A 77 12.31 35.00 -25.56
C GLU A 77 11.97 36.37 -24.90
N HIS A 78 11.21 36.39 -23.79
CA HIS A 78 10.72 37.65 -23.20
C HIS A 78 11.05 37.85 -21.72
N HIS A 79 12.01 37.10 -21.16
CA HIS A 79 12.51 37.41 -19.82
C HIS A 79 13.50 38.58 -19.90
N ALA A 80 12.98 39.81 -19.86
CA ALA A 80 13.77 40.93 -19.39
C ALA A 80 14.33 40.54 -18.00
N PRO A 81 15.65 40.67 -17.75
CA PRO A 81 16.21 40.34 -16.45
C PRO A 81 15.48 41.19 -15.40
N LEU A 82 14.74 40.52 -14.52
CA LEU A 82 13.96 41.18 -13.48
C LEU A 82 14.90 42.05 -12.65
N SER A 83 14.56 43.32 -12.50
CA SER A 83 15.27 44.16 -11.54
C SER A 83 15.13 43.56 -10.14
N LYS A 84 16.12 43.78 -9.28
CA LYS A 84 16.10 43.28 -7.89
C LYS A 84 14.80 43.64 -7.17
N GLN A 85 14.23 44.81 -7.46
CA GLN A 85 12.97 45.27 -6.87
C GLN A 85 11.77 44.48 -7.37
N GLN A 86 11.69 44.19 -8.66
CA GLN A 86 10.63 43.37 -9.24
C GLN A 86 10.68 41.93 -8.72
N LEU A 87 11.88 41.35 -8.57
CA LEU A 87 12.04 40.01 -7.99
C LEU A 87 11.56 39.98 -6.53
N VAL A 88 11.96 40.97 -5.73
CA VAL A 88 11.51 41.10 -4.34
C VAL A 88 9.99 41.26 -4.27
N GLN A 89 9.39 42.03 -5.17
CA GLN A 89 7.95 42.28 -5.23
C GLN A 89 7.18 41.03 -5.68
N LEU A 90 7.73 40.28 -6.64
CA LEU A 90 7.21 39.00 -7.09
C LEU A 90 7.23 37.97 -5.94
N ILE A 91 8.36 37.84 -5.24
CA ILE A 91 8.51 36.94 -4.09
C ILE A 91 7.50 37.31 -3.00
N ARG A 92 7.36 38.61 -2.68
CA ARG A 92 6.34 39.09 -1.72
C ARG A 92 4.92 38.72 -2.16
N SER A 93 4.58 38.88 -3.44
CA SER A 93 3.26 38.51 -3.97
C SER A 93 3.02 37.00 -3.92
N LEU A 94 4.02 36.17 -4.21
CA LEU A 94 3.92 34.71 -4.15
C LEU A 94 3.71 34.24 -2.70
N ILE A 95 4.45 34.80 -1.75
CA ILE A 95 4.29 34.52 -0.31
C ILE A 95 2.90 34.94 0.19
N LEU A 96 2.34 36.05 -0.31
CA LEU A 96 0.98 36.49 0.01
C LEU A 96 -0.08 35.55 -0.58
N VAL A 97 0.12 35.06 -1.81
CA VAL A 97 -0.79 34.12 -2.47
C VAL A 97 -0.76 32.75 -1.79
N GLU A 98 0.41 32.23 -1.42
CA GLU A 98 0.51 30.97 -0.65
C GLU A 98 -0.16 31.08 0.71
N GLN A 99 0.02 32.18 1.44
CA GLN A 99 -0.67 32.39 2.72
C GLN A 99 -2.19 32.47 2.58
N SER A 100 -2.70 32.85 1.41
CA SER A 100 -4.14 32.88 1.13
C SER A 100 -4.72 31.53 0.67
N GLN A 101 -3.87 30.58 0.26
CA GLN A 101 -4.30 29.24 -0.12
C GLN A 101 -4.37 28.35 1.13
N GLU A 102 -5.59 28.20 1.65
CA GLU A 102 -5.99 27.17 2.62
C GLU A 102 -5.65 25.73 2.14
N PRO A 103 -5.52 24.76 3.07
CA PRO A 103 -4.56 23.67 3.06
C PRO A 103 -5.00 22.47 2.20
N ARG A 104 -5.11 22.66 0.89
CA ARG A 104 -5.52 21.56 -0.02
C ARG A 104 -4.49 20.43 -0.14
N THR A 105 -3.26 20.63 0.32
CA THR A 105 -2.19 19.62 0.35
C THR A 105 -2.18 18.74 1.59
N LEU A 106 -2.94 19.07 2.65
CA LEU A 106 -2.89 18.37 3.94
C LEU A 106 -3.44 16.94 3.90
N THR A 107 -4.43 16.71 3.02
CA THR A 107 -5.15 15.43 2.96
C THR A 107 -4.37 14.30 2.31
N SER A 108 -3.35 14.60 1.51
CA SER A 108 -2.44 13.57 0.98
C SER A 108 -1.48 13.07 2.05
N ASP A 109 -0.97 13.95 2.89
CA ASP A 109 0.08 13.64 3.86
C ASP A 109 -0.44 12.75 5.01
N LEU A 110 -1.66 13.02 5.48
CA LEU A 110 -2.31 12.19 6.51
C LEU A 110 -2.56 10.75 6.08
N LYS A 111 -2.78 10.50 4.78
CA LYS A 111 -2.97 9.13 4.27
C LYS A 111 -1.67 8.33 4.37
N TYR A 112 -0.53 8.92 4.01
CA TYR A 112 0.77 8.27 4.14
C TYR A 112 1.10 7.93 5.59
N LEU A 113 0.81 8.86 6.51
CA LEU A 113 0.94 8.66 7.96
C LEU A 113 0.09 7.48 8.45
N GLN A 114 -1.17 7.42 8.00
CA GLN A 114 -2.09 6.34 8.34
C GLN A 114 -1.61 4.98 7.80
N GLU A 115 -1.15 4.94 6.55
CA GLU A 115 -0.64 3.73 5.91
C GLU A 115 0.64 3.22 6.58
N ASP A 116 1.58 4.12 6.93
CA ASP A 116 2.79 3.76 7.67
C ASP A 116 2.42 3.16 9.03
N LEU A 117 1.57 3.82 9.81
CA LEU A 117 1.11 3.30 11.11
C LEU A 117 0.43 1.92 10.98
N GLN A 118 -0.41 1.74 9.96
CA GLN A 118 -1.05 0.44 9.69
C GLN A 118 -0.03 -0.63 9.33
N LEU A 119 0.97 -0.30 8.52
CA LEU A 119 2.05 -1.22 8.18
C LEU A 119 2.86 -1.61 9.42
N LYS A 120 3.24 -0.64 10.26
CA LYS A 120 3.97 -0.90 11.52
C LYS A 120 3.15 -1.77 12.47
N LYS A 121 1.85 -1.49 12.62
CA LYS A 121 0.92 -2.33 13.37
C LYS A 121 0.88 -3.76 12.82
N ALA A 122 0.72 -3.93 11.51
CA ALA A 122 0.71 -5.24 10.88
C ALA A 122 2.02 -6.00 11.13
N ASN A 123 3.16 -5.31 11.11
CA ASN A 123 4.46 -5.91 11.39
C ASN A 123 4.57 -6.39 12.85
N VAL A 124 4.03 -5.64 13.82
CA VAL A 124 3.92 -6.11 15.21
C VAL A 124 3.20 -7.46 15.26
N PHE A 125 2.00 -7.56 14.66
CA PHE A 125 1.24 -8.81 14.69
C PHE A 125 1.89 -9.95 13.88
N ARG A 126 2.51 -9.65 12.74
CA ARG A 126 3.20 -10.66 11.91
C ARG A 126 4.45 -11.22 12.58
N SER A 127 5.08 -10.46 13.48
CA SER A 127 6.28 -10.90 14.19
C SER A 127 5.99 -11.91 15.30
N ILE A 128 4.74 -12.01 15.75
CA ILE A 128 4.31 -12.95 16.78
C ILE A 128 4.24 -14.35 16.16
N PRO A 129 5.06 -15.33 16.60
CA PRO A 129 5.02 -16.67 16.06
C PRO A 129 3.65 -17.33 16.27
N TYR A 130 3.08 -17.93 15.23
CA TYR A 130 1.88 -18.75 15.38
C TYR A 130 2.22 -20.05 16.09
N SER A 131 1.86 -20.14 17.37
CA SER A 131 1.94 -21.39 18.11
C SER A 131 0.57 -22.02 18.26
N ARG A 132 0.44 -23.31 17.96
CA ARG A 132 -0.77 -24.10 18.25
C ARG A 132 -0.81 -24.61 19.70
N LEU A 133 0.35 -24.67 20.36
CA LEU A 133 0.52 -25.30 21.67
C LEU A 133 1.05 -24.32 22.74
N GLY A 134 1.35 -23.07 22.36
CA GLY A 134 1.96 -22.06 23.23
C GLY A 134 1.17 -20.75 23.25
N SER A 135 1.44 -19.92 24.24
CA SER A 135 0.80 -18.61 24.39
C SER A 135 1.45 -17.57 23.50
N ASN A 136 0.64 -16.82 22.75
CA ASN A 136 1.09 -15.64 22.01
C ASN A 136 1.45 -14.45 22.91
N ARG A 137 1.31 -14.60 24.24
CA ARG A 137 1.58 -13.58 25.26
C ARG A 137 2.79 -13.90 26.12
N ASP A 138 3.60 -14.89 25.73
CA ASP A 138 4.77 -15.29 26.49
C ASP A 138 6.00 -14.36 26.25
N ALA A 139 7.04 -14.56 27.05
CA ALA A 139 8.27 -13.78 26.93
C ALA A 139 9.01 -14.01 25.59
N HIS A 140 8.78 -15.15 24.92
CA HIS A 140 9.37 -15.42 23.61
C HIS A 140 8.70 -14.57 22.51
N CYS A 141 7.37 -14.56 22.47
CA CYS A 141 6.58 -13.73 21.56
C CYS A 141 6.85 -12.24 21.79
N TYR A 142 6.94 -11.79 23.05
CA TYR A 142 7.30 -10.40 23.35
C TYR A 142 8.66 -10.02 22.79
N ARG A 143 9.69 -10.86 23.00
CA ARG A 143 11.04 -10.61 22.45
C ARG A 143 11.04 -10.49 20.93
N LYS A 144 10.17 -11.23 20.23
CA LYS A 144 10.00 -11.13 18.78
C LYS A 144 9.28 -9.85 18.35
N ALA A 145 8.23 -9.45 19.07
CA ALA A 145 7.46 -8.25 18.77
C ALA A 145 8.12 -6.94 19.20
N TYR A 146 9.01 -6.99 20.19
CA TYR A 146 9.60 -5.81 20.81
C TYR A 146 10.24 -4.82 19.83
N PRO A 147 11.10 -5.23 18.86
CA PRO A 147 11.68 -4.30 17.89
C PRO A 147 10.61 -3.58 17.05
N HIS A 148 9.52 -4.27 16.71
CA HIS A 148 8.42 -3.71 15.94
C HIS A 148 7.55 -2.76 16.77
N LEU A 149 7.35 -3.06 18.06
CA LEU A 149 6.69 -2.15 19.00
C LEU A 149 7.49 -0.85 19.20
N VAL A 150 8.81 -0.96 19.34
CA VAL A 150 9.70 0.20 19.41
C VAL A 150 9.61 1.03 18.12
N ALA A 151 9.69 0.38 16.96
CA ALA A 151 9.55 1.08 15.67
C ALA A 151 8.19 1.78 15.54
N PHE A 152 7.09 1.12 15.93
CA PHE A 152 5.75 1.72 15.95
C PHE A 152 5.69 2.95 16.86
N LYS A 153 6.22 2.85 18.09
CA LYS A 153 6.26 3.97 19.04
C LYS A 153 7.05 5.14 18.49
N VAL A 154 8.24 4.88 17.94
CA VAL A 154 9.11 5.91 17.37
C VAL A 154 8.41 6.61 16.21
N SER A 155 7.81 5.87 15.28
CA SER A 155 7.00 6.43 14.19
C SER A 155 5.90 7.37 14.72
N CYS A 156 5.13 6.96 15.74
CA CYS A 156 4.09 7.82 16.32
C CYS A 156 4.67 9.15 16.83
N GLN A 157 5.82 9.10 17.52
CA GLN A 157 6.45 10.26 18.14
C GLN A 157 7.07 11.18 17.09
N GLU A 158 7.84 10.64 16.14
CA GLU A 158 8.51 11.41 15.10
C GLU A 158 7.51 12.18 14.24
N TRP A 159 6.45 11.50 13.78
CA TRP A 159 5.42 12.15 12.98
C TRP A 159 4.63 13.18 13.79
N GLY A 160 4.32 12.90 15.06
CA GLY A 160 3.71 13.89 15.94
C GLY A 160 4.58 15.14 16.09
N GLN A 161 5.90 14.98 16.20
CA GLN A 161 6.84 16.11 16.27
C GLN A 161 6.91 16.90 14.97
N VAL A 162 6.89 16.23 13.81
CA VAL A 162 6.87 16.90 12.50
C VAL A 162 5.61 17.76 12.36
N LEU A 163 4.44 17.19 12.63
CA LEU A 163 3.16 17.91 12.53
C LEU A 163 3.08 19.11 13.50
N LEU A 164 3.62 18.96 14.72
CA LEU A 164 3.71 20.07 15.68
C LEU A 164 4.64 21.20 15.20
N ARG A 165 5.79 20.86 14.60
CA ARG A 165 6.72 21.86 14.04
C ARG A 165 6.10 22.64 12.88
N ASN A 166 5.27 21.97 12.08
CA ASN A 166 4.56 22.58 10.96
C ASN A 166 3.31 23.38 11.40
N LYS A 167 2.94 23.35 12.69
CA LYS A 167 1.74 23.99 13.26
C LYS A 167 0.43 23.46 12.67
N GLU A 168 0.41 22.20 12.23
CA GLU A 168 -0.76 21.54 11.65
C GLU A 168 -1.62 20.89 12.75
N TRP A 169 -2.35 21.71 13.52
CA TRP A 169 -3.07 21.23 14.71
C TRP A 169 -4.15 20.19 14.43
N GLU A 170 -4.87 20.32 13.31
CA GLU A 170 -5.87 19.34 12.90
C GLU A 170 -5.22 18.00 12.56
N SER A 171 -4.13 18.01 11.79
CA SER A 171 -3.35 16.81 11.48
C SER A 171 -2.80 16.14 12.74
N VAL A 172 -2.34 16.91 13.73
CA VAL A 172 -1.85 16.37 15.02
C VAL A 172 -2.96 15.62 15.75
N LEU A 173 -4.16 16.21 15.83
CA LEU A 173 -5.30 15.58 16.50
C LEU A 173 -5.72 14.30 15.78
N GLU A 174 -5.85 14.34 14.46
CA GLU A 174 -6.19 13.17 13.65
C GLU A 174 -5.13 12.07 13.79
N HIS A 175 -3.84 12.39 13.69
CA HIS A 175 -2.75 11.44 13.90
C HIS A 175 -2.78 10.81 15.30
N THR A 176 -3.01 11.62 16.32
CA THR A 176 -3.09 11.14 17.71
C THR A 176 -4.28 10.21 17.90
N LEU A 177 -5.45 10.55 17.37
CA LEU A 177 -6.65 9.70 17.41
C LEU A 177 -6.44 8.40 16.64
N MET A 178 -5.81 8.44 15.47
CA MET A 178 -5.46 7.25 14.69
C MET A 178 -4.51 6.33 15.46
N ALA A 179 -3.44 6.87 16.04
CA ALA A 179 -2.49 6.09 16.85
C ALA A 179 -3.15 5.49 18.10
N TRP A 180 -4.01 6.26 18.79
CA TRP A 180 -4.75 5.79 19.97
C TRP A 180 -5.67 4.62 19.66
N ARG A 181 -6.30 4.59 18.48
CA ARG A 181 -7.16 3.48 18.06
C ARG A 181 -6.38 2.17 17.82
N TYR A 182 -5.05 2.20 17.81
CA TYR A 182 -4.22 1.01 17.62
C TYR A 182 -3.62 0.44 18.90
N THR A 183 -3.68 1.19 20.02
CA THR A 183 -3.28 0.72 21.36
C THR A 183 -4.44 0.04 22.07
#